data_AF-A0A6S6QQ13-F1
#
_entry.id   AF-A0A6S6QQ13-F1
#
_cell.length_a   1.000
_cell.length_b   1.000
_cell.length_c   1.000
_cell.angle_alpha   90.00
_cell.angle_beta   90.00
_cell.angle_gamma   90.00
#
_symmetry.space_group_name_H-M   'P 1'
#
loop_
_entity.id
_entity.type
_entity.pdbx_description
1 polymer ?
#
loop_
_entity_poly.entity_id
_entity_poly.type
_entity_poly.pdbx_seq_one_letter_code
_entity_poly.pdbx_strand_id
1 'polypeptide(L)'
;MRRYNVPVTTASDGSATEYTPRIAGKIHSITYKKHGSTPFADTVDFAITVEATSEGLWTQANVTAGVTKYPRVACDDLVGVAATLDGTRALRDKVGIANDRVKIAITNGGDAKLGTFIVVTD
;
A
#
# COMPACT_ATOMS: atom_id res chain seq x y z
N MET A 1 3.49 16.90 5.44
CA MET A 1 2.78 15.61 5.45
C MET A 1 1.33 15.80 5.02
N ARG A 2 0.84 14.96 4.11
CA ARG A 2 -0.54 14.94 3.61
C ARG A 2 -1.15 13.56 3.76
N ARG A 3 -2.48 13.51 3.91
CA ARG A 3 -3.25 12.27 4.11
C ARG A 3 -4.27 12.11 2.99
N TYR A 4 -4.30 10.93 2.38
CA TYR A 4 -5.25 10.56 1.33
C TYR A 4 -6.08 9.37 1.79
N ASN A 5 -7.40 9.56 1.87
CA ASN A 5 -8.34 8.51 2.22
C ASN A 5 -8.93 7.94 0.94
N VAL A 6 -8.75 6.64 0.72
CA VAL A 6 -9.29 5.91 -0.43
C VAL A 6 -10.32 4.91 0.09
N PRO A 7 -11.62 5.23 0.01
CA PRO A 7 -12.67 4.24 0.27
C PRO A 7 -12.64 3.19 -0.84
N VAL A 8 -12.90 1.94 -0.48
CA VAL A 8 -12.88 0.81 -1.41
C VAL A 8 -14.14 -0.03 -1.17
N THR A 9 -14.84 -0.34 -2.24
CA THR A 9 -15.98 -1.26 -2.26
C THR A 9 -15.65 -2.43 -3.17
N THR A 10 -15.78 -3.65 -2.67
CA THR A 10 -15.57 -4.85 -3.50
C THR A 10 -16.76 -5.13 -4.40
N ALA A 11 -16.48 -5.65 -5.59
CA ALA A 11 -17.47 -6.22 -6.49
C ALA A 11 -18.00 -7.56 -5.93
N SER A 12 -18.96 -8.15 -6.64
CA SER A 12 -19.59 -9.42 -6.23
C SER A 12 -18.64 -10.61 -6.21
N ASP A 13 -17.53 -10.53 -6.94
CA ASP A 13 -16.44 -11.52 -6.93
C ASP A 13 -15.42 -11.29 -5.79
N GLY A 14 -15.61 -10.27 -4.97
CA GLY A 14 -14.70 -9.90 -3.88
C GLY A 14 -13.45 -9.16 -4.31
N SER A 15 -13.35 -8.71 -5.57
CA SER A 15 -12.25 -7.89 -6.08
C SER A 15 -12.55 -6.40 -5.98
N ALA A 16 -11.50 -5.57 -5.92
CA ALA A 16 -11.60 -4.13 -6.12
C ALA A 16 -10.27 -3.57 -6.65
N THR A 17 -10.32 -2.47 -7.38
CA THR A 17 -9.13 -1.70 -7.71
C THR A 17 -9.44 -0.22 -7.61
N GLU A 18 -8.76 0.45 -6.68
CA GLU A 18 -8.93 1.87 -6.43
C GLU A 18 -7.59 2.60 -6.46
N TYR A 19 -7.65 3.92 -6.64
CA TYR A 19 -6.46 4.74 -6.79
C TYR A 19 -6.51 5.97 -5.88
N THR A 20 -5.34 6.40 -5.40
CA THR A 20 -5.22 7.77 -4.89
C THR A 20 -5.36 8.78 -6.04
N PRO A 21 -5.62 10.06 -5.75
CA PRO A 21 -5.24 11.14 -6.66
C PRO A 21 -3.75 11.07 -7.01
N ARG A 22 -3.31 11.85 -8.00
CA ARG A 22 -1.88 12.02 -8.24
C ARG A 22 -1.23 12.69 -7.03
N ILE A 23 -0.21 12.04 -6.49
CA ILE A 23 0.54 12.50 -5.31
C ILE A 23 2.02 12.59 -5.66
N ALA A 24 2.75 13.36 -4.84
CA ALA A 24 4.19 13.47 -4.91
C ALA A 24 4.76 13.51 -3.48
N GLY A 25 6.00 13.06 -3.33
CA GLY A 25 6.67 12.93 -2.04
C GLY A 25 6.97 11.46 -1.72
N LYS A 26 7.47 11.21 -0.51
CA LYS A 26 7.78 9.85 -0.06
C LYS A 26 6.61 9.28 0.74
N ILE A 27 6.32 8.00 0.51
CA ILE A 27 5.28 7.27 1.24
C ILE A 27 5.76 7.01 2.66
N HIS A 28 5.09 7.65 3.62
CA HIS A 28 5.38 7.44 5.03
C HIS A 28 4.76 6.14 5.52
N SER A 29 3.43 6.02 5.37
CA SER A 29 2.65 4.88 5.83
C SER A 29 1.40 4.65 4.99
N ILE A 30 0.90 3.41 5.06
CA ILE A 30 -0.37 2.98 4.48
C ILE A 30 -1.14 2.26 5.59
N THR A 31 -2.36 2.71 5.87
CA THR A 31 -3.21 2.12 6.91
C THR A 31 -4.47 1.56 6.29
N TYR A 32 -4.76 0.28 6.54
CA TYR A 32 -6.08 -0.28 6.30
C TYR A 32 -6.95 -0.06 7.54
N LYS A 33 -8.08 0.62 7.35
CA LYS A 33 -9.15 0.76 8.33
C LYS A 33 -10.30 -0.17 7.95
N LYS A 34 -10.51 -1.21 8.77
CA LYS A 34 -11.64 -2.14 8.65
C LYS A 34 -12.96 -1.39 8.83
N HIS A 35 -13.94 -1.62 7.95
CA HIS A 35 -15.26 -1.00 8.06
C HIS A 35 -16.02 -1.57 9.28
N GLY A 36 -16.82 -0.73 9.94
CA GLY A 36 -17.46 -1.10 11.21
C GLY A 36 -18.61 -2.10 11.07
N SER A 37 -19.32 -2.08 9.93
CA SER A 37 -20.57 -2.86 9.76
C SER A 37 -20.52 -3.88 8.62
N THR A 38 -19.71 -3.63 7.60
CA THR A 38 -19.60 -4.47 6.39
C THR A 38 -18.15 -4.59 5.94
N PRO A 39 -17.25 -5.02 6.84
CA PRO A 39 -15.82 -5.13 6.51
C PRO A 39 -15.57 -6.14 5.41
N PHE A 40 -14.40 -6.03 4.78
CA PHE A 40 -13.85 -7.12 3.98
C PHE A 40 -13.84 -8.44 4.75
N ALA A 41 -13.98 -9.54 4.00
CA ALA A 41 -13.79 -10.89 4.52
C ALA A 41 -12.40 -11.04 5.16
N ASP A 42 -12.30 -11.93 6.16
CA ASP A 42 -11.05 -12.15 6.88
C ASP A 42 -9.96 -12.83 6.03
N THR A 43 -10.32 -13.26 4.81
CA THR A 43 -9.42 -13.81 3.78
C THR A 43 -8.93 -12.75 2.79
N VAL A 44 -9.17 -11.46 3.04
CA VAL A 44 -8.86 -10.42 2.06
C VAL A 44 -7.35 -10.29 1.82
N ASP A 45 -7.00 -10.18 0.54
CA ASP A 45 -5.63 -10.02 0.08
C ASP A 45 -5.43 -8.62 -0.51
N PHE A 46 -4.31 -7.99 -0.16
CA PHE A 46 -3.93 -6.67 -0.63
C PHE A 46 -2.70 -6.75 -1.52
N ALA A 47 -2.75 -6.08 -2.66
CA ALA A 47 -1.60 -5.80 -3.51
C ALA A 47 -1.58 -4.30 -3.83
N ILE A 48 -0.78 -3.55 -3.08
CA ILE A 48 -0.68 -2.10 -3.19
C ILE A 48 0.64 -1.73 -3.86
N THR A 49 0.56 -1.00 -4.96
CA THR A 49 1.70 -0.63 -5.79
C THR A 49 1.64 0.83 -6.22
N VAL A 50 2.77 1.36 -6.69
CA VAL A 50 2.79 2.56 -7.52
C VAL A 50 2.26 2.20 -8.91
N GLU A 51 1.40 3.03 -9.50
CA GLU A 51 0.73 2.69 -10.75
C GLU A 51 1.69 2.62 -11.94
N ALA A 52 2.47 3.68 -12.18
CA ALA A 52 3.27 3.76 -13.41
C ALA A 52 4.48 2.82 -13.40
N THR A 53 5.13 2.64 -12.24
CA THR A 53 6.34 1.84 -12.10
C THR A 53 6.07 0.41 -11.63
N SER A 54 4.86 0.11 -11.18
CA SER A 54 4.52 -1.15 -10.50
C SER A 54 5.37 -1.46 -9.27
N GLU A 55 6.03 -0.44 -8.68
CA GLU A 55 6.82 -0.62 -7.46
C GLU A 55 5.93 -1.06 -6.30
N GLY A 56 6.31 -2.16 -5.65
CA GLY A 56 5.54 -2.75 -4.55
C GLY A 56 5.61 -1.90 -3.27
N LEU A 57 4.45 -1.55 -2.72
CA LEU A 57 4.35 -0.80 -1.46
C LEU A 57 3.92 -1.72 -0.31
N TRP A 58 2.88 -2.53 -0.51
CA TRP A 58 2.40 -3.47 0.49
C TRP A 58 1.65 -4.62 -0.15
N THR A 59 2.15 -5.83 0.05
CA THR A 59 1.45 -7.08 -0.28
C THR A 59 1.23 -7.86 1.00
N GLN A 60 0.00 -8.32 1.24
CA GLN A 60 -0.32 -9.17 2.38
C GLN A 60 -1.58 -9.97 2.09
N ALA A 61 -1.56 -11.25 2.46
CA ALA A 61 -2.70 -12.13 2.35
C ALA A 61 -3.45 -12.29 3.69
N ASN A 62 -4.72 -12.67 3.62
CA ASN A 62 -5.57 -13.01 4.77
C ASN A 62 -5.57 -11.95 5.89
N VAL A 63 -5.87 -10.69 5.54
CA VAL A 63 -5.86 -9.59 6.52
C VAL A 63 -7.16 -9.54 7.32
N THR A 64 -7.08 -9.89 8.60
CA THR A 64 -8.27 -9.98 9.48
C THR A 64 -8.57 -8.72 10.29
N ALA A 65 -7.62 -7.79 10.42
CA ALA A 65 -7.74 -6.60 11.25
C ALA A 65 -7.16 -5.35 10.57
N GLY A 66 -7.58 -4.18 11.05
CA GLY A 66 -6.95 -2.92 10.66
C GLY A 66 -5.46 -2.94 11.00
N VAL A 67 -4.63 -2.49 10.07
CA VAL A 67 -3.17 -2.57 10.21
C VAL A 67 -2.51 -1.40 9.48
N THR A 68 -1.41 -0.92 10.04
CA THR A 68 -0.55 0.10 9.42
C THR A 68 0.75 -0.54 8.96
N LYS A 69 1.17 -0.22 7.75
CA LYS A 69 2.48 -0.59 7.21
C LYS A 69 3.27 0.66 6.85
N TYR A 70 4.58 0.53 6.94
CA TYR A 70 5.55 1.58 6.61
C TYR A 70 6.46 1.04 5.50
N PRO A 71 6.07 1.18 4.22
CA PRO A 71 6.83 0.66 3.08
C PRO A 71 8.25 1.25 3.05
N ARG A 72 9.26 0.40 2.86
CA ARG A 72 10.67 0.80 2.74
C ARG A 72 11.36 -0.02 1.66
N VAL A 73 12.12 0.64 0.81
CA VAL A 73 12.93 0.03 -0.26
C VAL A 73 14.42 0.11 0.11
N ALA A 74 15.23 -0.81 -0.42
CA ALA A 74 16.68 -0.74 -0.25
C ALA A 74 17.24 0.50 -0.96
N CYS A 75 18.28 1.11 -0.40
CA CYS A 75 19.06 2.13 -1.10
C CYS A 75 20.22 1.44 -1.80
N ASP A 76 20.34 1.64 -3.11
CA ASP A 76 21.42 1.05 -3.90
C ASP A 76 22.60 2.02 -4.06
N ASP A 77 23.80 1.47 -4.27
CA ASP A 77 24.97 2.19 -4.72
C ASP A 77 24.95 2.44 -6.25
N LEU A 78 26.04 3.02 -6.78
CA LEU A 78 26.15 3.37 -8.19
C LEU A 78 26.11 2.16 -9.15
N VAL A 79 26.37 0.94 -8.66
CA VAL A 79 26.37 -0.28 -9.47
C VAL A 79 25.12 -1.15 -9.23
N GLY A 80 24.16 -0.64 -8.44
CA GLY A 80 22.91 -1.34 -8.14
C GLY A 80 23.03 -2.38 -7.03
N VAL A 81 24.05 -2.29 -6.18
CA VAL A 81 24.20 -3.14 -4.99
C VAL A 81 23.62 -2.42 -3.78
N ALA A 82 22.85 -3.13 -2.97
CA ALA A 82 22.25 -2.57 -1.76
C ALA A 82 23.35 -1.99 -0.84
N ALA A 83 23.28 -0.69 -0.58
CA ALA A 83 24.12 -0.02 0.39
C ALA A 83 23.84 -0.61 1.78
N THR A 84 24.88 -0.68 2.62
CA THR A 84 24.78 -1.22 3.98
C THR A 84 25.25 -0.20 5.00
N LEU A 85 24.70 -0.28 6.21
CA LEU A 85 25.15 0.59 7.31
C LEU A 85 26.50 0.14 7.90
N ASP A 86 26.78 -1.16 7.85
CA ASP A 86 27.92 -1.80 8.53
C ASP A 86 28.50 -3.01 7.77
N GLY A 87 28.22 -3.13 6.48
CA GLY A 87 28.60 -4.30 5.66
C GLY A 87 27.59 -5.45 5.67
N THR A 88 26.56 -5.42 6.53
CA THR A 88 25.58 -6.53 6.63
C THR A 88 24.13 -6.08 6.60
N ARG A 89 23.80 -4.94 7.22
CA ARG A 89 22.43 -4.43 7.31
C ARG A 89 22.15 -3.49 6.16
N ALA A 90 21.26 -3.89 5.25
CA ALA A 90 20.82 -3.06 4.14
C ALA A 90 20.22 -1.74 4.65
N LEU A 91 20.70 -0.63 4.08
CA LEU A 91 20.11 0.67 4.26
C LEU A 91 18.77 0.71 3.53
N ARG A 92 17.74 1.26 4.18
CA ARG A 92 16.39 1.36 3.63
C ARG A 92 15.82 2.75 3.83
N ASP A 93 15.11 3.25 2.83
CA ASP A 93 14.41 4.54 2.88
C ASP A 93 12.95 4.38 2.43
N LYS A 94 12.14 5.41 2.66
CA LYS A 94 10.77 5.52 2.17
C LYS A 94 10.76 5.52 0.64
N VAL A 95 9.73 4.90 0.07
CA VAL A 95 9.49 4.87 -1.37
C VAL A 95 9.07 6.26 -1.85
N GLY A 96 9.77 6.80 -2.85
CA GLY A 96 9.46 8.07 -3.48
C GLY A 96 8.43 7.92 -4.59
N ILE A 97 7.47 8.84 -4.66
CA ILE A 97 6.49 8.94 -5.74
C ILE A 97 6.59 10.33 -6.38
N ALA A 98 6.54 10.39 -7.71
CA ALA A 98 6.61 11.63 -8.48
C ALA A 98 5.39 11.78 -9.41
N ASN A 99 4.41 12.58 -9.00
CA ASN A 99 3.18 12.87 -9.76
C ASN A 99 2.45 11.60 -10.26
N ASP A 100 2.40 10.58 -9.40
CA ASP A 100 1.82 9.28 -9.72
C ASP A 100 0.73 8.89 -8.73
N ARG A 101 0.06 7.76 -8.96
CA ARG A 101 -1.01 7.23 -8.12
C ARG A 101 -0.55 5.97 -7.40
N VAL A 102 -1.05 5.78 -6.19
CA VAL A 102 -1.00 4.49 -5.51
C VAL A 102 -2.22 3.69 -5.94
N LYS A 103 -1.97 2.52 -6.53
CA LYS A 103 -2.97 1.52 -6.88
C LYS A 103 -3.19 0.59 -5.69
N ILE A 104 -4.45 0.39 -5.32
CA ILE A 104 -4.88 -0.51 -4.26
C ILE A 104 -5.71 -1.60 -4.92
N ALA A 105 -5.10 -2.77 -5.12
CA ALA A 105 -5.81 -3.95 -5.61
C ALA A 105 -6.19 -4.85 -4.44
N ILE A 106 -7.46 -5.28 -4.44
CA ILE A 106 -8.06 -6.18 -3.45
C ILE A 106 -8.54 -7.44 -4.15
N THR A 107 -8.29 -8.59 -3.52
CA THR A 107 -8.85 -9.89 -3.88
C THR A 107 -9.41 -10.56 -2.63
N ASN A 108 -10.35 -11.49 -2.77
CA ASN A 108 -10.92 -12.26 -1.66
C ASN A 108 -11.56 -11.38 -0.56
N GLY A 109 -12.01 -10.17 -0.90
CA GLY A 109 -12.62 -9.23 0.03
C GLY A 109 -14.09 -9.50 0.35
N GLY A 110 -14.72 -10.45 -0.34
CA GLY A 110 -16.14 -10.80 -0.21
C GLY A 110 -17.07 -9.86 -0.98
N ASP A 111 -18.31 -10.28 -1.20
CA ASP A 111 -19.31 -9.54 -1.97
C ASP A 111 -19.73 -8.22 -1.27
N ALA A 112 -19.64 -7.10 -2.00
CA ALA A 112 -20.11 -5.77 -1.63
C ALA A 112 -19.64 -5.31 -0.23
N LYS A 113 -18.37 -5.58 0.08
CA LYS A 113 -17.73 -5.22 1.35
C LYS A 113 -16.96 -3.91 1.24
N LEU A 114 -16.73 -3.28 2.38
CA LEU A 114 -16.15 -1.95 2.48
C LEU A 114 -14.84 -1.96 3.28
N GLY A 115 -13.92 -1.11 2.85
CA GLY A 115 -12.69 -0.78 3.56
C GLY A 115 -12.24 0.64 3.25
N THR A 116 -11.30 1.16 4.03
CA THR A 116 -10.66 2.45 3.71
C THR A 116 -9.17 2.33 3.88
N PHE A 117 -8.42 2.78 2.87
CA PHE A 117 -6.98 2.92 2.94
C PHE A 117 -6.61 4.38 3.18
N ILE A 118 -5.70 4.60 4.10
CA ILE A 118 -5.17 5.92 4.44
C ILE A 118 -3.70 5.91 4.04
N VAL A 119 -3.36 6.66 2.98
CA VAL A 119 -2.00 6.83 2.50
C VAL A 119 -1.47 8.16 3.03
N VAL A 120 -0.31 8.15 3.68
CA VAL A 120 0.36 9.35 4.19
C VAL A 120 1.65 9.58 3.41
N THR A 121 1.81 10.79 2.87
CA THR A 121 3.05 11.27 2.24
C THR A 121 3.69 12.37 3.07
N ASP A 122 5.01 12.55 2.98
CA ASP A 122 5.66 13.74 3.53
C ASP A 122 5.32 15.04 2.79
#